data_AF-A0A356WY62-F1
#
_entry.id   AF-A0A356WY62-F1
#
_cell.length_a   1.000
_cell.length_b   1.000
_cell.length_c   1.000
_cell.angle_alpha   90.00
_cell.angle_beta   90.00
_cell.angle_gamma   90.00
#
_symmetry.space_group_name_H-M   'P 1'
#
loop_
_entity.id
_entity.type
_entity.pdbx_description
1 polymer ?
#
loop_
_entity_poly.entity_id
_entity_poly.type
_entity_poly.pdbx_seq_one_letter_code
_entity_poly.pdbx_strand_id
1 'polypeptide(L)' 'MAFDPSQEEMKISKNMINPKKNEILKRKGLHKDLRFSDLKIFGEEYFFNYELSWLKFNERVLAEAQNESNKLLERIKFLS' A
#
# COMPACT_ATOMS: atom_id res chain seq x y z
N MET A 1 27.92 0.16 36.59
CA MET A 1 27.62 0.31 35.15
C MET A 1 26.36 1.15 35.06
N ALA A 2 26.46 2.40 34.60
CA ALA A 2 25.29 3.29 34.51
C ALA A 2 24.39 2.80 33.37
N PHE A 3 23.09 2.67 33.64
CA PHE A 3 22.08 2.42 32.61
C PHE A 3 22.07 3.63 31.67
N ASP A 4 22.47 3.42 30.42
CA ASP A 4 22.48 4.45 29.37
C ASP A 4 21.24 4.26 28.49
N PRO A 5 20.19 5.10 28.65
CA PRO A 5 18.93 4.96 27.92
C PRO A 5 19.10 5.05 26.39
N SER A 6 20.16 5.71 25.91
CA SER A 6 20.43 5.89 24.48
C SER A 6 20.71 4.58 23.75
N GLN A 7 21.31 3.61 24.44
CA GLN A 7 21.64 2.29 23.88
C GLN A 7 20.37 1.43 23.70
N GLU A 8 19.34 1.66 24.50
CA GLU A 8 18.05 0.97 24.44
C GLU A 8 17.20 1.50 23.27
N GLU A 9 17.14 2.83 23.09
CA GLU A 9 16.43 3.49 21.99
C GLU A 9 16.99 3.08 20.61
N MET A 10 18.31 2.97 20.49
CA MET A 10 18.96 2.49 19.25
C MET A 10 18.65 1.02 18.95
N LYS A 11 18.46 0.17 19.98
CA LYS A 11 18.09 -1.24 19.80
C LYS A 11 16.65 -1.40 19.34
N ILE A 12 15.73 -0.63 19.92
CA ILE A 12 14.30 -0.64 19.55
C ILE A 12 14.12 -0.17 18.10
N SER A 13 14.79 0.94 17.73
CA SER A 13 14.79 1.46 16.36
C SER A 13 15.33 0.44 15.35
N LYS A 14 16.44 -0.25 15.67
CA LYS A 14 17.01 -1.32 14.82
C LYS A 14 16.07 -2.49 14.58
N ASN A 15 15.28 -2.90 15.59
CA ASN A 15 14.34 -4.01 15.47
C ASN A 15 13.12 -3.71 14.59
N MET A 16 12.84 -2.43 14.31
CA MET A 16 11.70 -2.00 13.49
C MET A 16 12.10 -1.58 12.07
N ILE A 17 13.35 -1.82 11.68
CA ILE A 17 13.82 -1.57 10.32
C ILE A 17 13.31 -2.70 9.41
N ASN A 18 12.44 -2.37 8.44
CA ASN A 18 11.97 -3.33 7.46
C ASN A 18 13.15 -3.93 6.65
N PRO A 19 13.49 -5.23 6.81
CA PRO A 19 14.69 -5.81 6.22
C PRO A 19 14.61 -5.86 4.69
N LYS A 20 13.41 -6.04 4.13
CA LYS A 20 13.18 -6.07 2.67
C LYS A 20 13.45 -4.72 2.03
N LYS A 21 13.13 -3.61 2.70
CA LYS A 21 13.37 -2.24 2.21
C LYS A 21 14.87 -2.02 1.95
N ASN A 22 15.72 -2.38 2.90
CA ASN A 22 17.16 -2.20 2.78
C ASN A 22 17.81 -3.15 1.77
N GLU A 23 17.26 -4.34 1.56
CA GLU A 23 17.70 -5.27 0.52
C GLU A 23 17.41 -4.71 -0.89
N ILE A 24 16.22 -4.14 -1.10
CA ILE A 24 15.82 -3.53 -2.37
C ILE A 24 16.65 -2.28 -2.67
N LEU A 25 16.90 -1.43 -1.66
CA LEU A 25 17.72 -0.22 -1.83
C LEU A 25 19.15 -0.55 -2.26
N LYS A 26 19.77 -1.59 -1.67
CA LYS A 26 21.09 -2.07 -2.09
C LYS A 26 21.12 -2.56 -3.53
N ARG A 27 20.12 -3.36 -3.97
CA ARG A 27 20.04 -3.84 -5.36
C ARG A 27 19.92 -2.70 -6.38
N LYS A 28 19.28 -1.59 -6.00
CA LYS A 28 19.14 -0.38 -6.84
C LYS A 28 20.32 0.60 -6.74
N GLY A 29 21.40 0.26 -6.02
CA GLY A 29 22.53 1.15 -5.80
C GLY A 29 22.23 2.38 -4.93
N LEU A 30 21.09 2.37 -4.22
CA LEU A 30 20.68 3.46 -3.34
C LEU A 30 21.23 3.27 -1.92
N HIS A 31 21.52 4.38 -1.25
CA HIS A 31 21.94 4.36 0.15
C HIS A 31 20.82 3.80 1.04
N LYS A 32 21.21 3.14 2.13
CA LYS A 32 20.26 2.65 3.13
C LYS A 32 19.45 3.82 3.66
N ASP A 33 18.13 3.65 3.66
CA ASP A 33 17.23 4.59 4.29
C ASP A 33 17.06 4.19 5.76
N LEU A 34 17.68 4.98 6.64
CA LEU A 34 17.62 4.80 8.10
C LEU A 34 16.35 5.41 8.69
N ARG A 35 15.51 6.07 7.87
CA ARG A 35 14.21 6.58 8.33
C ARG A 35 13.34 5.40 8.70
N PHE A 36 12.96 5.42 9.97
CA PHE A 36 11.95 4.54 10.51
C PHE A 36 10.65 4.71 9.71
N SER A 37 10.12 3.59 9.24
CA SER A 37 8.82 3.55 8.58
C SER A 37 7.99 2.48 9.26
N ASP A 38 7.06 2.92 10.11
CA ASP A 38 6.04 2.08 10.75
C ASP A 38 5.07 1.43 9.76
N LEU A 39 5.15 1.79 8.48
CA LEU A 39 4.32 1.22 7.44
C LEU A 39 4.65 -0.26 7.24
N LYS A 40 3.88 -1.10 7.94
CA LYS A 40 3.75 -2.52 7.68
C LYS A 40 2.90 -2.68 6.41
N ILE A 41 3.50 -2.58 5.24
CA ILE A 41 2.84 -2.87 3.95
C ILE A 41 3.08 -4.32 3.54
N PHE A 42 3.06 -5.22 4.52
CA PHE A 42 3.29 -6.65 4.36
C PHE A 42 2.31 -7.39 5.27
N GLY A 43 1.59 -8.36 4.72
CA GLY A 43 0.49 -9.06 5.41
C GLY A 43 -0.80 -9.00 4.59
N GLU A 44 -1.64 -10.03 4.68
CA GLU A 44 -2.90 -10.14 3.94
C GLU A 44 -3.90 -9.02 4.30
N GLU A 45 -3.82 -8.49 5.51
CA GLU A 45 -4.66 -7.40 6.01
C GLU A 45 -4.42 -6.06 5.30
N TYR A 46 -3.29 -5.91 4.59
CA TYR A 46 -2.90 -4.70 3.88
C TYR A 46 -3.22 -4.74 2.37
N PHE A 47 -3.69 -5.87 1.87
CA PHE A 47 -4.04 -6.04 0.46
C PHE A 47 -5.50 -6.49 0.33
N PHE A 48 -6.21 -5.92 -0.64
CA PHE A 48 -7.50 -6.45 -1.03
C PHE A 48 -7.31 -7.60 -2.01
N ASN A 49 -8.19 -8.60 -1.93
CA ASN A 49 -8.27 -9.63 -2.95
C ASN A 49 -8.54 -8.96 -4.31
N TYR A 50 -7.78 -9.38 -5.32
CA TYR A 50 -7.81 -8.78 -6.65
C TYR A 50 -9.17 -8.96 -7.35
N GLU A 51 -9.75 -10.16 -7.28
CA GLU A 51 -11.03 -10.51 -7.91
C GLU A 51 -12.17 -9.71 -7.29
N LEU A 52 -12.20 -9.58 -5.96
CA LEU A 52 -13.18 -8.75 -5.27
C LEU A 52 -13.03 -7.27 -5.62
N SER A 53 -11.79 -6.80 -5.78
CA SER A 53 -11.51 -5.43 -6.21
C SER A 53 -11.99 -5.19 -7.65
N TRP A 54 -11.85 -6.20 -8.51
CA TRP A 54 -12.33 -6.18 -9.89
C TRP A 54 -13.86 -6.16 -9.98
N LEU A 55 -14.54 -6.96 -9.15
CA LEU A 55 -16.00 -6.93 -9.05
C LEU A 55 -16.50 -5.57 -8.59
N LYS A 56 -15.90 -4.97 -7.55
CA LYS A 56 -16.23 -3.61 -7.09
C LYS A 56 -15.97 -2.54 -8.15
N PHE A 57 -14.97 -2.74 -8.99
CA PHE A 57 -14.74 -1.86 -10.14
C PHE A 57 -15.90 -1.96 -11.14
N ASN A 58 -16.31 -3.18 -11.50
CA ASN A 58 -17.45 -3.39 -12.41
C ASN A 58 -18.76 -2.83 -11.84
N GLU A 59 -18.98 -2.93 -10.52
CA GLU A 59 -20.13 -2.29 -9.86
C GLU A 59 -20.16 -0.78 -10.11
N ARG A 60 -19.01 -0.10 -10.04
CA ARG A 60 -18.93 1.34 -10.34
C ARG A 60 -19.20 1.65 -11.82
N VAL A 61 -18.72 0.81 -12.73
CA VAL A 61 -19.00 0.93 -14.17
C VAL A 61 -20.51 0.83 -14.43
N LEU A 62 -21.17 -0.15 -13.79
CA LEU A 62 -22.63 -0.31 -13.89
C LEU A 62 -23.40 0.85 -13.25
N ALA A 63 -22.88 1.43 -12.17
CA ALA A 63 -23.48 2.63 -11.57
C ALA A 63 -23.44 3.82 -12.53
N GLU A 64 -22.33 4.02 -13.26
CA GLU A 64 -22.23 5.07 -14.29
C GLU A 64 -23.15 4.83 -15.50
N ALA A 65 -23.38 3.57 -15.86
CA ALA A 65 -24.37 3.20 -16.88
C ALA A 65 -25.82 3.55 -16.45
N GLN A 66 -26.11 3.52 -15.15
CA GLN A 66 -27.44 3.82 -14.60
C GLN A 66 -27.65 5.31 -14.32
N ASN A 67 -26.59 6.10 -14.20
CA ASN A 67 -26.67 7.51 -13.88
C ASN A 67 -27.42 8.31 -14.97
N GLU A 68 -28.58 8.86 -14.63
CA GLU A 68 -29.44 9.63 -15.54
C GLU A 68 -28.85 10.99 -15.94
N SER A 69 -27.84 11.48 -15.20
CA SER A 69 -27.11 12.70 -15.56
C SER A 69 -26.23 12.51 -16.80
N ASN A 70 -25.87 11.26 -17.11
CA ASN A 70 -25.13 10.90 -18.31
C ASN A 70 -26.08 10.82 -19.51
N LYS A 71 -25.64 11.32 -20.67
CA LYS A 71 -26.41 11.20 -21.92
C LYS A 71 -26.64 9.72 -22.24
N LEU A 72 -27.79 9.41 -22.84
CA LEU A 72 -28.21 8.03 -23.10
C LEU A 72 -27.15 7.19 -23.85
N LEU A 73 -26.50 7.74 -24.87
CA LEU A 73 -25.48 7.01 -25.62
C LEU A 73 -24.20 6.76 -24.80
N GLU A 74 -23.83 7.66 -23.89
CA GLU A 74 -22.68 7.44 -23.00
C GLU A 74 -22.97 6.32 -22.00
N ARG A 75 -24.20 6.20 -21.53
CA ARG A 75 -24.64 5.10 -20.65
C ARG A 75 -24.52 3.72 -21.32
N ILE A 76 -24.85 3.64 -22.61
CA ILE A 76 -24.75 2.38 -23.38
C ILE A 76 -23.29 1.95 -23.56
N LYS A 77 -22.36 2.89 -23.73
CA LYS A 77 -20.93 2.58 -23.85
C LYS A 77 -20.37 1.86 -22.62
N PHE A 78 -20.93 2.10 -21.44
CA PHE A 78 -20.53 1.39 -20.21
C PHE A 78 -21.02 -0.06 -20.15
N LEU A 79 -21.95 -0.47 -21.03
CA LEU A 79 -22.52 -1.82 -21.08
C LEU A 79 -21.90 -2.71 -22.17
N SER A 80 -21.12 -2.15 -23.09
CA SER A 80 -20.57 -2.83 -24.29
C SER A 80 -19.10 -3.17 -24.18
#